data_AF-A0A3M6VX84-F1
#
_entry.id   AF-A0A3M6VX84-F1
#
_cell.length_a   1.000
_cell.length_b   1.000
_cell.length_c   1.000
_cell.angle_alpha   90.00
_cell.angle_beta   90.00
_cell.angle_gamma   90.00
#
_symmetry.space_group_name_H-M   'P 1'
#
loop_
_entity.id
_entity.type
_entity.pdbx_description
1 polymer ?
#
loop_
_entity_poly.entity_id
_entity_poly.type
_entity_poly.pdbx_seq_one_letter_code
_entity_poly.pdbx_strand_id
1 'polypeptide(L)'
;MAPSHLQHRRTHNLLLISKLLAQRDAASPFTLVLDSLEQAARPLIAEYIKRAKAANVQTIFVSFETLRKPRDVDSFICAWNQPVSSWQKEVANIIRSQPTQRKLLILDTLNPLSGTHSQDLPALLSSFIGPGTSLVAVYHADIPIPPSITHRDPYTPAPLTLLNYLATTIFTVHCLQHVVARKKARDR
;
A
#
# COMPACT_ATOMS: atom_id res chain seq x y z
N MET A 1 -40.54 -1.01 6.42
CA MET A 1 -40.06 0.30 5.91
C MET A 1 -38.80 0.05 5.10
N ALA A 2 -38.73 0.48 3.83
CA ALA A 2 -37.51 0.34 3.03
C ALA A 2 -36.37 1.16 3.67
N PRO A 3 -35.12 0.66 3.69
CA PRO A 3 -34.00 1.43 4.22
C PRO A 3 -33.87 2.73 3.44
N SER A 4 -33.68 3.84 4.14
CA SER A 4 -33.45 5.13 3.48
C SER A 4 -32.18 5.04 2.61
N HIS A 5 -32.13 5.75 1.48
CA HIS A 5 -30.97 5.72 0.55
C HIS A 5 -29.61 5.92 1.25
N LEU A 6 -29.59 6.67 2.36
CA LEU A 6 -28.41 6.87 3.20
C LEU A 6 -27.97 5.60 3.94
N GLN A 7 -28.91 4.82 4.47
CA GLN A 7 -28.61 3.55 5.14
C GLN A 7 -28.03 2.54 4.14
N HIS A 8 -28.62 2.44 2.94
CA HIS A 8 -28.11 1.58 1.87
C HIS A 8 -26.68 1.96 1.46
N ARG A 9 -26.39 3.26 1.31
CA ARG A 9 -25.03 3.71 0.93
C ARG A 9 -24.00 3.40 2.01
N ARG A 10 -24.37 3.53 3.29
CA ARG A 10 -23.48 3.21 4.43
C ARG A 10 -23.15 1.73 4.48
N THR A 11 -24.16 0.86 4.34
CA THR A 11 -23.93 -0.59 4.35
C THR A 11 -23.08 -1.02 3.16
N HIS A 12 -23.36 -0.49 1.97
CA HIS A 12 -22.54 -0.74 0.77
C HIS A 12 -21.07 -0.35 0.97
N ASN A 13 -20.82 0.86 1.47
CA ASN A 13 -19.45 1.35 1.68
C ASN A 13 -18.68 0.52 2.72
N LEU A 14 -19.36 0.11 3.80
CA LEU A 14 -18.75 -0.75 4.82
C LEU A 14 -18.39 -2.11 4.24
N LEU A 15 -19.30 -2.72 3.48
CA LEU A 15 -19.06 -4.01 2.81
C LEU A 15 -17.90 -3.90 1.80
N LEU A 16 -17.83 -2.82 1.05
CA LEU A 16 -16.75 -2.57 0.09
C LEU A 16 -15.40 -2.47 0.80
N ILE A 17 -15.30 -1.66 1.84
CA ILE A 17 -14.06 -1.52 2.63
C ILE A 17 -13.69 -2.86 3.26
N SER A 18 -14.65 -3.58 3.84
CA SER A 18 -14.40 -4.90 4.39
C SER A 18 -13.90 -5.89 3.34
N LYS A 19 -14.42 -5.84 2.10
CA LYS A 19 -13.96 -6.68 0.99
C LYS A 19 -12.52 -6.34 0.59
N LEU A 20 -12.19 -5.05 0.48
CA LEU A 20 -10.84 -4.58 0.16
C LEU A 20 -9.82 -4.98 1.23
N LEU A 21 -10.17 -4.83 2.50
CA LEU A 21 -9.30 -5.18 3.63
C LEU A 21 -9.12 -6.70 3.81
N ALA A 22 -10.14 -7.49 3.48
CA ALA A 22 -10.07 -8.95 3.52
C ALA A 22 -9.38 -9.55 2.29
N GLN A 23 -9.06 -8.73 1.26
CA GLN A 23 -8.45 -9.15 0.00
C GLN A 23 -9.17 -10.35 -0.65
N ARG A 24 -10.49 -10.39 -0.47
CA ARG A 24 -11.34 -11.45 -1.01
C ARG A 24 -11.47 -11.26 -2.51
N ASP A 25 -11.38 -12.35 -3.27
CA ASP A 25 -11.54 -12.38 -4.73
C ASP A 25 -10.58 -11.47 -5.51
N ALA A 26 -9.34 -11.29 -5.01
CA ALA A 26 -8.34 -10.40 -5.63
C ALA A 26 -8.91 -8.98 -5.90
N ALA A 27 -9.69 -8.45 -4.94
CA ALA A 27 -10.44 -7.20 -5.10
C ALA A 27 -9.60 -6.00 -5.57
N SER A 28 -8.31 -5.96 -5.25
CA SER A 28 -7.37 -4.95 -5.71
C SER A 28 -5.99 -5.59 -5.93
N PRO A 29 -5.45 -5.60 -7.17
CA PRO A 29 -4.09 -6.05 -7.43
C PRO A 29 -3.04 -5.08 -6.85
N PHE A 30 -3.31 -3.78 -6.89
CA PHE A 30 -2.44 -2.76 -6.30
C PHE A 30 -3.24 -1.76 -5.47
N THR A 31 -3.03 -1.81 -4.17
CA THR A 31 -3.57 -0.87 -3.18
C THR A 31 -2.47 0.08 -2.73
N LEU A 32 -2.68 1.37 -2.94
CA LEU A 32 -1.82 2.44 -2.45
C LEU A 32 -2.40 3.02 -1.15
N VAL A 33 -1.58 3.10 -0.11
CA VAL A 33 -1.94 3.75 1.14
C VAL A 33 -1.18 5.07 1.23
N LEU A 34 -1.91 6.17 1.25
CA LEU A 34 -1.38 7.51 1.47
C LEU A 34 -1.53 7.85 2.93
N ASP A 35 -0.41 8.06 3.61
CA ASP A 35 -0.40 8.51 4.99
C ASP A 35 0.35 9.83 5.15
N SER A 36 0.30 10.35 6.37
CA SER A 36 0.90 11.61 6.78
C SER A 36 1.63 11.44 8.10
N LEU A 37 2.46 12.41 8.47
CA LEU A 37 3.13 12.46 9.78
C LEU A 37 2.12 12.49 10.93
N GLU A 38 0.94 13.06 10.69
CA GLU A 38 -0.13 13.14 11.69
C GLU A 38 -0.75 11.76 11.99
N GLN A 39 -0.80 10.89 10.98
CA GLN A 39 -1.41 9.57 11.09
C GLN A 39 -0.74 8.59 10.12
N ALA A 40 0.16 7.76 10.67
CA ALA A 40 0.84 6.72 9.92
C ALA A 40 -0.08 5.56 9.50
N ALA A 41 0.27 4.88 8.41
CA ALA A 41 -0.44 3.73 7.85
C ALA A 41 -0.35 2.44 8.70
N ARG A 42 0.56 2.40 9.69
CA ARG A 42 0.89 1.17 10.46
C ARG A 42 -0.34 0.44 11.05
N PRO A 43 -1.34 1.11 11.65
CA PRO A 43 -2.53 0.42 12.16
C PRO A 43 -3.35 -0.24 11.05
N LEU A 44 -3.44 0.40 9.87
CA LEU A 44 -4.13 -0.15 8.71
C LEU A 44 -3.39 -1.38 8.16
N ILE A 45 -2.06 -1.31 8.07
CA ILE A 45 -1.22 -2.43 7.65
C ILE A 45 -1.31 -3.61 8.63
N ALA A 46 -1.36 -3.34 9.94
CA ALA A 46 -1.56 -4.38 10.96
C ALA A 46 -2.90 -5.12 10.77
N GLU A 47 -3.96 -4.38 10.43
CA GLU A 47 -5.27 -4.97 10.11
C GLU A 47 -5.26 -5.79 8.81
N TYR A 48 -4.49 -5.39 7.80
CA TYR A 48 -4.25 -6.21 6.61
C TYR A 48 -3.55 -7.53 6.95
N ILE A 49 -2.46 -7.48 7.73
CA ILE A 49 -1.71 -8.67 8.14
C ILE A 49 -2.59 -9.62 8.97
N LYS A 50 -3.33 -9.07 9.93
CA LYS A 50 -4.25 -9.85 10.78
C LYS A 50 -5.33 -10.57 9.97
N ARG A 51 -5.93 -9.89 8.98
CA ARG A 51 -6.94 -10.49 8.10
C ARG A 51 -6.33 -11.50 7.13
N ALA A 52 -5.13 -11.23 6.60
CA ALA A 52 -4.41 -12.16 5.75
C ALA A 52 -4.10 -13.48 6.47
N LYS A 53 -3.63 -13.40 7.73
CA LYS A 53 -3.42 -14.57 8.59
C LYS A 53 -4.72 -15.35 8.81
N ALA A 54 -5.82 -14.67 9.14
CA ALA A 54 -7.13 -15.32 9.31
C ALA A 54 -7.64 -15.99 8.02
N ALA A 55 -7.22 -15.51 6.85
CA ALA A 55 -7.58 -16.04 5.54
C ALA A 55 -6.54 -17.04 4.96
N ASN A 56 -5.51 -17.42 5.73
CA ASN A 56 -4.40 -18.28 5.31
C ASN A 56 -3.67 -17.78 4.04
N VAL A 57 -3.56 -16.46 3.88
CA VAL A 57 -2.81 -15.80 2.80
C VAL A 57 -1.36 -15.63 3.25
N GLN A 58 -0.40 -16.00 2.40
CA GLN A 58 1.02 -15.84 2.70
C GLN A 58 1.39 -14.35 2.68
N THR A 59 1.98 -13.86 3.76
CA THR A 59 2.33 -12.44 3.93
C THR A 59 3.83 -12.23 3.72
N ILE A 60 4.18 -11.36 2.78
CA ILE A 60 5.55 -10.97 2.45
C ILE A 60 5.69 -9.50 2.80
N PHE A 61 6.54 -9.16 3.75
CA PHE A 61 6.78 -7.79 4.17
C PHE A 61 8.16 -7.34 3.72
N VAL A 62 8.22 -6.30 2.89
CA VAL A 62 9.45 -5.66 2.44
C VAL A 62 9.65 -4.38 3.22
N SER A 63 10.73 -4.36 3.98
CA SER A 63 11.07 -3.26 4.87
C SER A 63 12.14 -2.34 4.28
N PHE A 64 11.78 -1.06 4.18
CA PHE A 64 12.71 0.03 3.89
C PHE A 64 12.99 0.89 5.14
N GLU A 65 12.02 1.06 6.03
CA GLU A 65 12.18 1.83 7.27
C GLU A 65 11.92 1.00 8.54
N THR A 66 11.09 -0.04 8.47
CA THR A 66 10.76 -0.88 9.63
C THR A 66 11.90 -1.83 10.03
N LEU A 67 12.62 -1.51 11.12
CA LEU A 67 13.72 -2.34 11.59
C LEU A 67 13.30 -3.69 12.21
N ARG A 68 12.08 -3.77 12.77
CA ARG A 68 11.60 -4.95 13.51
C ARG A 68 10.50 -5.66 12.72
N LYS A 69 10.64 -6.98 12.55
CA LYS A 69 9.61 -7.81 11.91
C LYS A 69 8.24 -7.61 12.58
N PRO A 70 7.20 -7.19 11.86
CA PRO A 70 5.85 -7.11 12.39
C PRO A 70 5.33 -8.49 12.81
N ARG A 71 4.41 -8.52 13.79
CA ARG A 71 3.76 -9.76 14.23
C ARG A 71 3.01 -10.38 13.05
N ASP A 72 2.92 -11.70 13.02
CA ASP A 72 2.06 -12.44 12.09
C ASP A 72 2.46 -12.38 10.60
N VAL A 73 3.70 -11.95 10.32
CA VAL A 73 4.29 -11.96 8.97
C VAL A 73 5.06 -13.26 8.71
N ASP A 74 4.88 -13.88 7.54
CA ASP A 74 5.59 -15.10 7.16
C ASP A 74 7.04 -14.79 6.74
N SER A 75 7.20 -13.98 5.69
CA SER A 75 8.50 -13.60 5.13
C SER A 75 8.80 -12.13 5.37
N PHE A 76 10.00 -11.82 5.85
CA PHE A 76 10.45 -10.45 6.12
C PHE A 76 11.76 -10.17 5.39
N ILE A 77 11.73 -9.18 4.50
CA ILE A 77 12.84 -8.85 3.59
C ILE A 77 13.35 -7.46 3.93
N CYS A 78 14.64 -7.34 4.25
CA CYS A 78 15.29 -6.08 4.59
C CYS A 78 15.82 -5.39 3.31
N ALA A 79 14.97 -4.60 2.64
CA ALA A 79 15.35 -3.91 1.41
C ALA A 79 16.32 -2.74 1.62
N TRP A 80 16.38 -2.16 2.82
CA TRP A 80 17.31 -1.07 3.15
C TRP A 80 18.80 -1.47 3.10
N ASN A 81 19.11 -2.77 3.22
CA ASN A 81 20.49 -3.28 3.22
C ASN A 81 20.90 -3.88 1.86
N GLN A 82 20.06 -3.79 0.83
CA GLN A 82 20.26 -4.49 -0.44
C GLN A 82 19.93 -3.62 -1.64
N PRO A 83 20.59 -3.83 -2.79
CA PRO A 83 20.22 -3.17 -4.04
C PRO A 83 18.85 -3.67 -4.54
N VAL A 84 18.18 -2.86 -5.36
CA VAL A 84 16.82 -3.12 -5.87
C VAL A 84 16.70 -4.50 -6.52
N SER A 85 17.70 -4.89 -7.31
CA SER A 85 17.73 -6.16 -8.02
C SER A 85 17.86 -7.39 -7.12
N SER A 86 18.43 -7.25 -5.92
CA SER A 86 18.62 -8.36 -4.97
C SER A 86 17.30 -8.72 -4.29
N TRP A 87 16.67 -7.75 -3.64
CA TRP A 87 15.41 -8.00 -2.94
C TRP A 87 14.26 -8.28 -3.92
N GLN A 88 14.28 -7.72 -5.14
CA GLN A 88 13.30 -8.05 -6.18
C GLN A 88 13.36 -9.54 -6.55
N LYS A 89 14.57 -10.09 -6.70
CA LYS A 89 14.76 -11.53 -6.97
C LYS A 89 14.28 -12.39 -5.80
N GLU A 90 14.56 -11.97 -4.57
CA GLU A 90 14.10 -12.66 -3.37
C GLU A 90 12.56 -12.71 -3.30
N VAL A 91 11.89 -11.57 -3.50
CA VAL A 91 10.42 -11.50 -3.59
C VAL A 91 9.89 -12.39 -4.71
N ALA A 92 10.49 -12.32 -5.91
CA ALA A 92 10.07 -13.15 -7.04
C ALA A 92 10.22 -14.65 -6.75
N ASN A 93 11.29 -15.06 -6.06
CA ASN A 93 11.51 -16.45 -5.66
C ASN A 93 10.44 -16.92 -4.65
N ILE A 94 10.11 -16.10 -3.66
CA ILE A 94 9.04 -16.41 -2.70
C ILE A 94 7.69 -16.50 -3.43
N ILE A 95 7.40 -15.59 -4.35
CA ILE A 95 6.18 -15.63 -5.17
C ILE A 95 6.12 -16.91 -6.03
N ARG A 96 7.25 -17.38 -6.59
CA ARG A 96 7.31 -18.61 -7.39
C ARG A 96 7.25 -19.90 -6.57
N SER A 97 7.73 -19.89 -5.33
CA SER A 97 7.83 -21.10 -4.49
C SER A 97 6.49 -21.79 -4.21
N GLN A 98 5.39 -21.03 -4.16
CA GLN A 98 4.05 -21.52 -3.85
C GLN A 98 3.02 -20.85 -4.78
N PRO A 99 2.85 -21.33 -6.02
CA PRO A 99 2.01 -20.67 -7.01
C PRO A 99 0.50 -20.78 -6.73
N THR A 100 0.08 -21.75 -5.92
CA THR A 100 -1.33 -22.02 -5.60
C THR A 100 -1.85 -21.21 -4.42
N GLN A 101 -0.96 -20.68 -3.57
CA GLN A 101 -1.34 -19.92 -2.38
C GLN A 101 -1.45 -18.43 -2.72
N ARG A 102 -2.51 -17.79 -2.24
CA ARG A 102 -2.66 -16.32 -2.33
C ARG A 102 -1.59 -15.64 -1.50
N LYS A 103 -1.05 -14.53 -2.01
CA LYS A 103 0.03 -13.78 -1.37
C LYS A 103 -0.32 -12.32 -1.21
N LEU A 104 0.05 -11.77 -0.07
CA LEU A 104 -0.02 -10.36 0.23
C LEU A 104 1.40 -9.83 0.33
N LEU A 105 1.79 -9.00 -0.64
CA LEU A 105 3.05 -8.27 -0.62
C LEU A 105 2.82 -6.89 -0.02
N ILE A 106 3.53 -6.57 1.06
CA ILE A 106 3.46 -5.29 1.75
C ILE A 106 4.79 -4.57 1.56
N LEU A 107 4.75 -3.36 0.99
CA LEU A 107 5.88 -2.44 0.94
C LEU A 107 5.67 -1.34 1.97
N ASP A 108 6.58 -1.27 2.93
CA ASP A 108 6.50 -0.35 4.06
C ASP A 108 6.58 1.12 3.67
N THR A 109 7.40 1.47 2.67
CA THR A 109 7.43 2.81 2.09
C THR A 109 7.93 2.78 0.65
N LEU A 110 7.31 3.59 -0.22
CA LEU A 110 7.69 3.78 -1.62
C LEU A 110 8.55 5.02 -1.85
N ASN A 111 8.75 5.86 -0.84
CA ASN A 111 9.45 7.14 -0.97
C ASN A 111 10.92 6.96 -1.43
N PRO A 112 11.71 6.01 -0.91
CA PRO A 112 13.08 5.78 -1.38
C PRO A 112 13.13 5.35 -2.86
N LEU A 113 12.19 4.49 -3.28
CA LEU A 113 12.09 4.04 -4.68
C LEU A 113 11.65 5.17 -5.60
N SER A 114 10.74 6.02 -5.13
CA SER A 114 10.23 7.18 -5.89
C SER A 114 11.28 8.26 -6.09
N GLY A 115 12.25 8.39 -5.17
CA GLY A 115 13.36 9.33 -5.30
C GLY A 115 14.51 8.84 -6.18
N THR A 116 14.76 7.53 -6.20
CA THR A 116 15.94 6.94 -6.87
C THR A 116 15.62 6.30 -8.22
N HIS A 117 14.44 5.68 -8.37
CA HIS A 117 14.05 4.85 -9.52
C HIS A 117 12.62 5.15 -9.98
N SER A 118 12.24 6.44 -10.09
CA SER A 118 10.88 6.85 -10.43
C SER A 118 10.37 6.29 -11.77
N GLN A 119 11.24 6.17 -12.77
CA GLN A 119 10.90 5.68 -14.11
C GLN A 119 10.72 4.16 -14.17
N ASP A 120 11.49 3.40 -13.38
CA ASP A 120 11.43 1.93 -13.36
C ASP A 120 10.36 1.39 -12.40
N LEU A 121 9.82 2.26 -11.54
CA LEU A 121 8.85 1.90 -10.51
C LEU A 121 7.61 1.18 -11.08
N PRO A 122 6.94 1.65 -12.15
CA PRO A 122 5.82 0.93 -12.76
C PRO A 122 6.17 -0.50 -13.18
N ALA A 123 7.33 -0.69 -13.81
CA ALA A 123 7.78 -1.99 -14.29
C ALA A 123 8.06 -2.94 -13.12
N LEU A 124 8.68 -2.40 -12.06
CA LEU A 124 8.94 -3.12 -10.82
C LEU A 124 7.64 -3.53 -10.12
N LEU A 125 6.69 -2.62 -9.91
CA LEU A 125 5.42 -2.96 -9.26
C LEU A 125 4.62 -3.98 -10.10
N SER A 126 4.61 -3.81 -11.42
CA SER A 126 3.94 -4.74 -12.34
C SER A 126 4.53 -6.14 -12.27
N SER A 127 5.84 -6.27 -12.02
CA SER A 127 6.49 -7.59 -11.89
C SER A 127 6.01 -8.41 -10.67
N PHE A 128 5.43 -7.75 -9.67
CA PHE A 128 4.90 -8.41 -8.48
C PHE A 128 3.40 -8.71 -8.56
N ILE A 129 2.69 -8.08 -9.49
CA ILE A 129 1.24 -8.22 -9.65
C ILE A 129 0.94 -9.44 -10.51
N GLY A 130 0.11 -10.34 -10.01
CA GLY A 130 -0.30 -11.58 -10.67
C GLY A 130 -1.64 -12.09 -10.14
N PRO A 131 -2.21 -13.16 -10.72
CA PRO A 131 -3.58 -13.62 -10.45
C PRO A 131 -3.83 -14.15 -9.03
N GLY A 132 -2.81 -14.20 -8.17
CA GLY A 132 -2.91 -14.57 -6.76
C GLY A 132 -2.10 -13.68 -5.82
N THR A 133 -1.53 -12.58 -6.32
CA THR A 133 -0.71 -11.66 -5.52
C THR A 133 -1.39 -10.29 -5.43
N SER A 134 -1.62 -9.84 -4.21
CA SER A 134 -2.10 -8.48 -3.93
C SER A 134 -0.98 -7.66 -3.33
N LEU A 135 -0.73 -6.50 -3.92
CA LEU A 135 0.29 -5.56 -3.49
C LEU A 135 -0.35 -4.43 -2.69
N VAL A 136 0.14 -4.21 -1.47
CA VAL A 136 -0.19 -3.06 -0.63
C VAL A 136 1.09 -2.27 -0.41
N ALA A 137 1.10 -1.00 -0.79
CA ALA A 137 2.27 -0.15 -0.63
C ALA A 137 1.90 1.17 0.04
N VAL A 138 2.77 1.64 0.92
CA VAL A 138 2.58 2.93 1.62
C VAL A 138 3.42 4.01 0.94
N TYR A 139 2.84 5.20 0.82
CA TYR A 139 3.52 6.39 0.37
C TYR A 139 3.24 7.54 1.35
N HIS A 140 4.32 8.09 1.92
CA HIS A 140 4.22 9.20 2.85
C HIS A 140 4.10 10.51 2.08
N ALA A 141 2.94 11.17 2.18
CA ALA A 141 2.65 12.39 1.44
C ALA A 141 3.50 13.59 1.90
N ASP A 142 3.96 13.58 3.16
CA ASP A 142 4.68 14.69 3.77
C ASP A 142 6.21 14.62 3.60
N ILE A 143 6.74 13.54 3.04
CA ILE A 143 8.19 13.40 2.80
C ILE A 143 8.51 14.01 1.43
N PRO A 144 9.23 15.15 1.38
CA PRO A 144 9.60 15.74 0.11
C PRO A 144 10.59 14.83 -0.61
N ILE A 145 10.29 14.51 -1.87
CA ILE A 145 11.23 13.79 -2.72
C ILE A 145 12.16 14.86 -3.31
N PRO A 146 13.49 14.77 -3.08
CA PRO A 146 14.41 15.72 -3.69
C PRO A 146 14.27 15.62 -5.21
N PRO A 147 14.19 16.75 -5.93
CA PRO A 147 14.19 16.70 -7.39
C PRO A 147 15.50 16.05 -7.83
N SER A 148 15.42 14.89 -8.48
CA SER A 148 16.59 14.23 -9.05
C SER A 148 17.32 15.22 -9.96
N ILE A 149 18.60 15.46 -9.66
CA ILE A 149 19.47 16.42 -10.34
C ILE A 149 19.80 15.93 -11.76
N THR A 150 19.61 14.64 -12.03
CA THR A 150 20.16 13.96 -13.20
C THR A 150 19.15 13.69 -14.32
N HIS A 151 17.84 13.73 -14.10
CA HIS A 151 16.85 13.53 -15.18
C HIS A 151 15.54 14.27 -14.87
N ARG A 152 15.47 15.56 -15.24
CA ARG A 152 14.19 16.28 -15.42
C ARG A 152 13.82 16.19 -16.90
N ASP A 153 13.17 15.11 -17.29
CA ASP A 153 12.25 15.22 -18.41
C ASP A 153 11.04 16.03 -17.90
N PRO A 154 10.80 17.26 -18.40
CA PRO A 154 9.67 18.08 -17.96
C PRO A 154 8.31 17.42 -18.18
N TYR A 155 8.26 16.41 -19.05
CA TYR A 155 7.06 15.68 -19.39
C TYR A 155 6.81 14.46 -18.49
N THR A 156 7.77 14.08 -17.64
CA THR A 156 7.58 12.97 -16.71
C THR A 156 6.71 13.40 -15.52
N PRO A 157 5.61 12.70 -15.22
CA PRO A 157 4.75 13.05 -14.09
C PRO A 157 5.46 12.86 -12.76
N ALA A 158 5.02 13.61 -11.75
CA ALA A 158 5.49 13.41 -10.38
C ALA A 158 5.22 11.96 -9.91
N PRO A 159 6.09 11.35 -9.08
CA PRO A 159 5.95 9.96 -8.65
C PRO A 159 4.59 9.64 -8.01
N LEU A 160 4.07 10.56 -7.18
CA LEU A 160 2.75 10.40 -6.56
C LEU A 160 1.62 10.38 -7.62
N THR A 161 1.71 11.21 -8.66
CA THR A 161 0.73 11.22 -9.76
C THR A 161 0.72 9.88 -10.50
N LEU A 162 1.90 9.34 -10.78
CA LEU A 162 2.07 8.04 -11.40
C LEU A 162 1.54 6.91 -10.49
N LEU A 163 1.85 6.92 -9.20
CA LEU A 163 1.35 5.93 -8.24
C LEU A 163 -0.17 5.95 -8.12
N ASN A 164 -0.77 7.15 -8.07
CA ASN A 164 -2.22 7.31 -8.05
C ASN A 164 -2.86 6.79 -9.34
N TYR A 165 -2.19 6.95 -10.49
CA TYR A 165 -2.66 6.43 -11.76
C TYR A 165 -2.59 4.89 -11.83
N LEU A 166 -1.53 4.29 -11.29
CA LEU A 166 -1.37 2.83 -11.28
C LEU A 166 -2.24 2.14 -10.22
N ALA A 167 -2.55 2.81 -9.12
CA ALA A 167 -3.30 2.25 -8.01
C ALA A 167 -4.74 1.90 -8.39
N THR A 168 -5.11 0.64 -8.21
CA THR A 168 -6.50 0.19 -8.37
C THR A 168 -7.37 0.54 -7.16
N THR A 169 -6.75 0.80 -6.01
CA THR A 169 -7.42 1.25 -4.79
C THR A 169 -6.49 2.19 -4.05
N ILE A 170 -7.03 3.30 -3.55
CA ILE A 170 -6.27 4.29 -2.77
C ILE A 170 -6.95 4.44 -1.41
N PHE A 171 -6.19 4.21 -0.33
CA PHE A 171 -6.60 4.54 1.03
C PHE A 171 -5.85 5.79 1.49
N THR A 172 -6.57 6.88 1.75
CA THR A 172 -6.01 8.05 2.42
C THR A 172 -6.28 7.98 3.91
N VAL A 173 -5.23 8.00 4.71
CA VAL A 173 -5.33 7.95 6.16
C VAL A 173 -5.31 9.37 6.72
N HIS A 174 -6.20 9.65 7.67
CA HIS A 174 -6.31 10.95 8.31
C HIS A 174 -6.45 10.81 9.82
N CYS A 175 -5.86 11.75 10.57
CA CYS A 175 -6.06 11.84 12.01
C CYS A 175 -7.50 12.28 12.31
N LEU A 176 -8.26 11.44 13.04
CA LEU A 176 -9.66 11.72 13.38
C LEU A 176 -9.81 13.06 14.11
N GLN A 177 -8.90 13.38 15.02
CA GLN A 177 -8.96 14.61 15.81
C GLN A 177 -8.87 15.85 14.91
N HIS A 178 -7.98 15.85 13.92
CA HIS A 178 -7.84 16.95 12.96
C HIS A 178 -9.06 17.07 12.05
N VAL A 179 -9.63 15.95 11.60
CA VAL A 179 -10.86 15.95 10.79
C VAL A 179 -12.02 16.56 11.57
N VAL A 180 -12.18 16.18 12.84
CA VAL A 180 -13.22 16.73 13.72
C VAL A 180 -13.00 18.22 14.00
N ALA A 181 -11.75 18.63 14.28
CA ALA A 181 -11.40 20.02 14.51
C ALA A 181 -11.67 20.90 13.27
N ARG A 182 -11.26 20.45 12.08
CA ARG A 182 -11.52 21.13 10.80
C ARG A 182 -13.02 21.26 10.53
N LYS A 183 -13.79 20.22 10.82
CA LYS A 183 -15.26 20.28 10.70
C LYS A 183 -15.86 21.31 11.66
N LYS A 184 -15.48 21.28 12.95
CA LYS A 184 -15.95 22.24 13.95
C LYS A 184 -15.61 23.69 13.61
N ALA A 185 -14.45 23.92 12.98
CA ALA A 185 -14.04 25.25 12.52
C ALA A 185 -14.87 25.73 11.32
N ARG A 186 -15.31 24.82 10.44
CA ARG A 186 -16.17 25.15 9.29
C ARG A 186 -17.62 25.40 9.67
N ASP A 187 -18.09 24.77 10.74
CA ASP A 187 -19.46 24.91 11.25
C ASP A 187 -19.65 26.20 12.09
N ARG A 188 -18.56 26.94 12.38
CA ARG A 188 -18.57 28.25 13.05
C ARG A 188 -18.55 29.37 12.01
#